data_AF-A0A967CA62-F1
#
_entry.id   AF-A0A967CA62-F1
#
_cell.length_a   1.000
_cell.length_b   1.000
_cell.length_c   1.000
_cell.angle_alpha   90.00
_cell.angle_beta   90.00
_cell.angle_gamma   90.00
#
_symmetry.space_group_name_H-M   'P 1'
#
loop_
_entity.id
_entity.type
_entity.pdbx_description
1 polymer ?
#
loop_
_entity_poly.entity_id
_entity_poly.type
_entity_poly.pdbx_seq_one_letter_code
_entity_poly.pdbx_strand_id
1 'polypeptide(L)' 'MNTARTNLLNFDAAKMAEYVAGLNEKPFRAKQLMQWVHQRGISDVALMTDL' A
#
# COMPACT_ATOMS: atom_id res chain seq x y z
N MET A 1 5.71 11.98 18.68
CA MET A 1 4.43 11.33 18.29
C MET A 1 4.77 10.09 17.49
N ASN A 2 4.36 8.91 17.95
CA ASN A 2 4.71 7.65 17.29
C ASN A 2 3.70 7.41 16.17
N THR A 3 4.02 7.79 14.94
CA THR A 3 3.20 7.51 13.76
C THR A 3 3.18 6.00 13.57
N ALA A 4 2.14 5.33 14.06
CA ALA A 4 2.00 3.89 13.93
C ALA A 4 2.11 3.51 12.45
N ARG A 5 3.23 2.87 12.06
CA ARG A 5 3.42 2.41 10.69
C ARG A 5 2.47 1.26 10.43
N THR A 6 1.58 1.44 9.47
CA THR A 6 0.68 0.38 8.99
C THR A 6 1.51 -0.69 8.30
N ASN A 7 1.42 -1.94 8.77
CA ASN A 7 2.08 -3.06 8.11
C ASN A 7 1.26 -3.54 6.89
N LEU A 8 1.66 -3.09 5.71
CA LEU A 8 1.00 -3.42 4.45
C LEU A 8 1.18 -4.89 4.02
N LEU A 9 2.15 -5.63 4.58
CA LEU A 9 2.34 -7.06 4.27
C LEU A 9 1.17 -7.94 4.74
N ASN A 10 0.41 -7.47 5.72
CA ASN A 10 -0.75 -8.17 6.25
C ASN A 10 -2.05 -7.85 5.50
N PHE A 11 -1.98 -7.05 4.43
CA PHE A 11 -3.15 -6.63 3.68
C PHE A 11 -3.37 -7.60 2.53
N ASP A 12 -4.62 -8.05 2.39
CA ASP A 12 -5.09 -8.64 1.15
C ASP A 12 -5.52 -7.53 0.17
N ALA A 13 -5.91 -7.92 -1.04
CA ALA A 13 -6.32 -6.98 -2.07
C ALA A 13 -7.51 -6.10 -1.65
N ALA A 14 -8.45 -6.60 -0.85
CA ALA A 14 -9.62 -5.85 -0.41
C ALA A 14 -9.22 -4.80 0.64
N LYS A 15 -8.44 -5.22 1.65
CA LYS A 15 -7.94 -4.36 2.71
C LYS A 15 -7.00 -3.27 2.17
N MET A 16 -6.20 -3.60 1.16
CA MET A 16 -5.38 -2.63 0.46
C MET A 16 -6.23 -1.63 -0.33
N ALA A 17 -7.31 -2.06 -0.98
CA ALA A 17 -8.24 -1.16 -1.66
C ALA A 17 -8.96 -0.21 -0.68
N GLU A 18 -9.42 -0.70 0.47
CA GLU A 18 -10.00 0.13 1.53
C GLU A 18 -8.99 1.13 2.09
N TYR A 19 -7.74 0.72 2.27
CA TYR A 19 -6.68 1.59 2.76
C TYR A 19 -6.41 2.76 1.82
N VAL A 20 -6.21 2.51 0.51
CA VAL A 20 -6.04 3.63 -0.44
C VAL A 20 -7.31 4.44 -0.62
N ALA A 21 -8.50 3.85 -0.54
CA ALA A 21 -9.75 4.62 -0.54
C ALA A 21 -9.82 5.59 0.65
N GLY A 22 -9.38 5.16 1.84
CA GLY A 22 -9.25 6.02 3.02
C GLY A 22 -8.21 7.14 2.89
N LEU A 23 -7.24 6.99 1.99
CA LEU A 23 -6.28 8.03 1.60
C LEU A 23 -6.79 8.94 0.47
N ASN A 24 -8.04 8.76 0.04
CA ASN A 24 -8.64 9.46 -1.11
C ASN A 24 -7.93 9.17 -2.44
N GLU A 25 -7.27 8.01 -2.52
CA GLU A 25 -6.56 7.52 -3.70
C GLU A 25 -7.42 6.60 -4.57
N LYS A 26 -7.05 6.49 -5.85
CA LYS A 26 -7.83 5.70 -6.81
C LYS A 26 -7.60 4.19 -6.61
N PRO A 27 -8.60 3.33 -6.87
CA PRO A 27 -8.49 1.88 -6.65
C PRO A 27 -7.35 1.18 -7.40
N PHE A 28 -6.88 1.72 -8.52
CA PHE A 28 -5.72 1.16 -9.24
C PHE A 28 -4.42 1.26 -8.43
N ARG A 29 -4.32 2.24 -7.51
CA ARG A 29 -3.18 2.37 -6.60
C ARG A 29 -3.06 1.18 -5.66
N ALA A 30 -4.18 0.56 -5.28
CA ALA A 30 -4.18 -0.67 -4.49
C ALA A 30 -3.43 -1.79 -5.22
N LYS A 31 -3.65 -1.95 -6.54
CA LYS A 31 -2.96 -2.96 -7.34
C LYS A 31 -1.46 -2.67 -7.45
N GLN A 32 -1.07 -1.41 -7.61
CA GLN A 32 0.36 -1.04 -7.64
C GLN A 32 1.02 -1.34 -6.28
N LEU A 33 0.40 -0.92 -5.18
CA LEU A 33 0.88 -1.22 -3.83
C LEU A 33 1.02 -2.74 -3.60
N MET A 34 0.03 -3.54 -4.02
CA MET A 34 0.10 -5.00 -3.92
C MET A 34 1.29 -5.57 -4.71
N GLN A 35 1.59 -5.05 -5.89
CA GLN A 35 2.76 -5.48 -6.66
C GLN A 35 4.07 -5.13 -5.96
N TRP A 36 4.21 -3.91 -5.44
CA TRP A 36 5.41 -3.50 -4.72
C TRP A 36 5.62 -4.31 -3.43
N VAL A 37 4.56 -4.49 -2.65
CA VAL A 37 4.63 -5.18 -1.35
C VAL A 37 4.85 -6.68 -1.52
N HIS A 38 4.10 -7.35 -2.41
CA HIS A 38 4.15 -8.81 -2.53
C HIS A 38 5.15 -9.33 -3.56
N GLN A 39 5.37 -8.62 -4.68
CA GLN A 39 6.29 -9.07 -5.72
C GLN A 39 7.70 -8.52 -5.52
N ARG A 40 7.82 -7.25 -5.08
CA ARG A 40 9.12 -6.59 -4.88
C ARG A 40 9.58 -6.59 -3.43
N GLY A 41 8.72 -6.98 -2.47
CA GLY A 41 9.03 -6.98 -1.04
C GLY A 41 9.21 -5.58 -0.44
N ILE A 42 8.80 -4.54 -1.16
CA ILE A 42 8.96 -3.14 -0.74
C ILE A 42 7.67 -2.69 -0.08
N SER A 43 7.76 -2.40 1.21
CA SER A 43 6.65 -1.87 2.03
C SER A 43 6.78 -0.39 2.35
N ASP A 44 7.90 0.23 1.96
CA ASP A 44 8.11 1.68 2.08
C ASP A 44 7.61 2.38 0.82
N VAL A 45 6.56 3.18 0.98
CA VAL A 45 5.94 3.95 -0.12
C VAL A 45 6.93 4.96 -0.72
N ALA A 46 7.88 5.48 0.07
CA ALA A 46 8.89 6.40 -0.43
C ALA A 46 9.86 5.76 -1.45
N LEU A 47 9.94 4.43 -1.47
CA LEU A 47 10.76 3.67 -2.41
C LEU A 47 9.99 3.24 -3.68
N MET A 48 8.68 3.51 -3.75
CA MET A 48 7.83 3.14 -4.89
C MET A 48 7.86 4.24 -5.94
N THR A 49 8.81 4.16 -6.88
CA THR A 49 9.08 5.21 -7.88
C THR A 49 7.94 5.49 -8.85
N ASP A 50 7.01 4.55 -9.01
CA ASP A 50 5.90 4.60 -9.96
C ASP A 50 4.53 4.80 -9.29
N LEU A 51 4.53 5.16 -8.00
CA LEU A 51 3.33 5.53 -7.25
C LEU A 51 3.03 7.02 -7.43
#